data_AF-A0A9X3EIW1-F1
#
_entry.id   AF-A0A9X3EIW1-F1
#
_cell.length_a   1.000
_cell.length_b   1.000
_cell.length_c   1.000
_cell.angle_alpha   90.00
_cell.angle_beta   90.00
_cell.angle_gamma   90.00
#
_symmetry.space_group_name_H-M   'P 1'
#
loop_
_entity.id
_entity.type
_entity.pdbx_description
1 polymer ?
#
loop_
_entity_poly.entity_id
_entity_poly.type
_entity_poly.pdbx_seq_one_letter_code
_entity_poly.pdbx_strand_id
1 'polypeptide(L)'
;MNPSTACIKAIRICVLGAARFGVSPDELARRLELDPSLLADPHVRVPHALFLRAWEEVPALCGDPSFGLGAAELLRDAPFDVVDYVCAQGPTLRQAIERMLRYQRLHHDDAELTLTIADGEARLRLRLRGTACAPRHFSEYVVTTWFLRARALVGPTSRRGASGSSTGRRPTSSRTAGSSARPSPSARSPAASTSAPRCSTRRSAGPTRRWRRCSSATPTSCWPACRPATTWSSA
;
A
#
# COMPACT_ATOMS: atom_id res chain seq x y z
N MET A 1 -23.21 17.93 -17.78
CA MET A 1 -22.25 17.43 -16.76
C MET A 1 -21.20 16.61 -17.49
N ASN A 2 -19.92 16.90 -17.33
CA ASN A 2 -18.88 16.06 -17.93
C ASN A 2 -18.94 14.66 -17.30
N PRO A 3 -18.81 13.57 -18.09
CA PRO A 3 -18.81 12.23 -17.55
C PRO A 3 -17.63 12.06 -16.59
N SER A 4 -17.92 11.54 -15.39
CA SER A 4 -16.90 11.24 -14.38
C SER A 4 -15.95 10.16 -14.87
N THR A 5 -14.66 10.35 -14.58
CA THR A 5 -13.59 9.46 -15.02
C THR A 5 -12.74 8.95 -13.88
N ALA A 6 -12.03 7.86 -14.12
CA ALA A 6 -10.98 7.32 -13.27
C ALA A 6 -9.69 7.15 -14.08
N CYS A 7 -8.54 7.12 -13.41
CA CYS A 7 -7.29 6.71 -14.07
C CYS A 7 -7.35 5.22 -14.40
N ILE A 8 -6.79 4.85 -15.55
CA ILE A 8 -6.81 3.45 -16.03
C ILE A 8 -6.04 2.49 -15.11
N LYS A 9 -5.17 2.99 -14.24
CA LYS A 9 -4.28 2.19 -13.38
C LYS A 9 -5.01 1.12 -12.58
N ALA A 10 -6.18 1.45 -12.03
CA ALA A 10 -6.97 0.48 -11.27
C ALA A 10 -7.55 -0.62 -12.18
N ILE A 11 -7.99 -0.28 -13.40
CA ILE A 11 -8.41 -1.28 -14.40
C ILE A 11 -7.23 -2.13 -14.83
N ARG A 12 -6.06 -1.52 -15.08
CA ARG A 12 -4.83 -2.24 -15.43
C ARG A 12 -4.47 -3.27 -14.36
N ILE A 13 -4.52 -2.90 -13.08
CA ILE A 13 -4.26 -3.85 -11.99
C ILE A 13 -5.33 -4.94 -11.91
N CYS A 14 -6.60 -4.61 -12.14
CA CYS A 14 -7.67 -5.60 -12.22
C CYS A 14 -7.39 -6.62 -13.34
N VAL A 15 -7.10 -6.16 -14.55
CA VAL A 15 -6.81 -7.00 -15.72
C VAL A 15 -5.54 -7.84 -15.52
N LEU A 16 -4.44 -7.23 -15.08
CA LEU A 16 -3.20 -7.96 -14.78
C LEU A 16 -3.37 -8.94 -13.61
N GLY A 17 -4.26 -8.60 -12.67
CA GLY A 17 -4.67 -9.48 -11.57
C GLY A 17 -5.25 -10.78 -12.09
N ALA A 18 -6.08 -10.72 -13.13
CA ALA A 18 -6.73 -11.88 -13.72
C ALA A 18 -5.77 -12.80 -14.51
N ALA A 19 -4.63 -12.30 -14.97
CA ALA A 19 -3.64 -13.10 -15.69
C ALA A 19 -3.14 -14.32 -14.89
N ARG A 20 -3.16 -14.27 -13.54
CA ARG A 20 -2.80 -15.41 -12.68
C ARG A 20 -3.77 -16.60 -12.79
N PHE A 21 -4.96 -16.37 -13.34
CA PHE A 21 -5.99 -17.39 -13.58
C PHE A 21 -6.00 -17.87 -15.04
N GLY A 22 -5.00 -17.49 -15.84
CA GLY A 22 -4.89 -17.91 -17.24
C GLY A 22 -5.72 -17.09 -18.23
N VAL A 23 -6.31 -15.97 -17.79
CA VAL A 23 -7.08 -15.09 -18.67
C VAL A 23 -6.15 -14.05 -19.29
N SER A 24 -6.18 -13.90 -20.62
CA SER A 24 -5.31 -12.96 -21.32
C SER A 24 -5.70 -11.50 -21.01
N PRO A 25 -4.74 -10.60 -20.70
CA PRO A 25 -5.00 -9.18 -20.53
C PRO A 25 -5.70 -8.53 -21.73
N ASP A 26 -5.28 -8.90 -22.94
CA ASP A 26 -5.85 -8.36 -24.18
C ASP A 26 -7.28 -8.85 -24.42
N GLU A 27 -7.57 -10.10 -24.07
CA GLU A 27 -8.92 -10.65 -24.13
C GLU A 27 -9.85 -9.93 -23.15
N LEU A 28 -9.38 -9.69 -21.93
CA LEU A 28 -10.13 -8.95 -20.92
C LEU A 28 -10.36 -7.49 -21.31
N ALA A 29 -9.35 -6.81 -21.86
CA ALA A 29 -9.51 -5.46 -22.37
C ALA A 29 -10.61 -5.41 -23.45
N ARG A 30 -10.58 -6.33 -24.42
CA ARG A 30 -11.62 -6.43 -25.46
C ARG A 30 -13.00 -6.73 -24.88
N ARG A 31 -13.12 -7.62 -23.88
CA ARG A 31 -14.40 -7.88 -23.18
C ARG A 31 -14.95 -6.63 -22.48
N LEU A 32 -14.06 -5.80 -21.98
CA LEU A 32 -14.38 -4.51 -21.37
C LEU A 32 -14.57 -3.38 -22.40
N GLU A 33 -14.59 -3.70 -23.69
CA GLU A 33 -14.70 -2.73 -24.79
C GLU A 33 -13.58 -1.66 -24.74
N LEU A 34 -12.41 -2.07 -24.25
CA LEU A 34 -11.21 -1.25 -24.13
C LEU A 34 -10.17 -1.74 -25.15
N ASP A 35 -9.56 -0.82 -25.90
CA ASP A 35 -8.39 -1.14 -26.71
C ASP A 35 -7.25 -1.63 -25.79
N PRO A 36 -6.74 -2.87 -25.98
CA PRO A 36 -5.63 -3.41 -25.19
C PRO A 36 -4.41 -2.48 -25.11
N SER A 37 -4.15 -1.69 -26.15
CA SER A 37 -3.01 -0.76 -26.19
C SER A 37 -3.08 0.28 -25.07
N LEU A 38 -4.30 0.67 -24.64
CA LEU A 38 -4.53 1.67 -23.59
C LEU A 38 -4.08 1.17 -22.21
N LEU A 39 -4.05 -0.14 -21.98
CA LEU A 39 -3.54 -0.68 -20.72
C LEU A 39 -2.07 -0.31 -20.49
N ALA A 40 -1.30 -0.05 -21.56
CA ALA A 40 0.10 0.33 -21.47
C ALA A 40 0.30 1.78 -21.02
N ASP A 41 -0.64 2.68 -21.32
CA ASP A 41 -0.54 4.12 -21.04
C ASP A 41 -1.11 4.46 -19.64
N PRO A 42 -0.27 4.88 -18.67
CA PRO A 42 -0.71 5.19 -17.31
C PRO A 42 -1.52 6.49 -17.17
N HIS A 43 -1.60 7.31 -18.23
CA HIS A 43 -2.26 8.62 -18.22
C HIS A 43 -3.71 8.58 -18.72
N VAL A 44 -4.13 7.46 -19.30
CA VAL A 44 -5.50 7.29 -19.80
C VAL A 44 -6.52 7.46 -18.67
N ARG A 45 -7.55 8.26 -18.96
CA ARG A 45 -8.75 8.39 -18.15
C ARG A 45 -9.86 7.56 -18.78
N VAL A 46 -10.51 6.74 -17.96
CA VAL A 46 -11.58 5.84 -18.36
C VAL A 46 -12.91 6.28 -17.73
N PRO A 47 -14.06 6.04 -18.38
CA PRO A 47 -15.36 6.34 -17.79
C PRO A 47 -15.56 5.61 -16.45
N HIS A 48 -16.23 6.28 -15.49
CA HIS A 48 -16.56 5.67 -14.19
C HIS A 48 -17.34 4.36 -14.32
N ALA A 49 -18.30 4.29 -15.26
CA ALA A 49 -19.07 3.08 -15.52
C ALA A 49 -18.20 1.90 -15.98
N LEU A 50 -17.20 2.16 -16.83
CA LEU A 50 -16.23 1.14 -17.26
C LEU A 50 -15.40 0.64 -16.09
N PHE A 51 -14.97 1.55 -15.20
CA PHE A 51 -14.26 1.19 -13.98
C PHE A 51 -15.10 0.26 -13.09
N LEU A 52 -16.39 0.57 -12.86
CA LEU A 52 -17.27 -0.27 -12.05
C LEU A 52 -17.46 -1.65 -12.67
N ARG A 53 -17.75 -1.70 -13.98
CA ARG A 53 -17.89 -2.96 -14.74
C ARG A 53 -16.64 -3.81 -14.64
N ALA A 54 -15.45 -3.23 -14.83
CA ALA A 54 -14.18 -3.97 -14.75
C ALA A 54 -14.00 -4.65 -13.39
N TRP A 55 -14.30 -3.95 -12.29
CA TRP A 55 -14.14 -4.48 -10.93
C TRP A 55 -15.28 -5.40 -10.46
N GLU A 56 -16.31 -5.59 -11.27
CA GLU A 56 -17.39 -6.56 -11.06
C GLU A 56 -17.16 -7.81 -11.93
N GLU A 57 -16.98 -7.61 -13.24
CA GLU A 57 -16.93 -8.67 -14.25
C GLU A 57 -15.61 -9.46 -14.18
N VAL A 58 -14.46 -8.78 -14.06
CA VAL A 58 -13.15 -9.46 -14.11
C VAL A 58 -12.96 -10.41 -12.91
N PRO A 59 -13.23 -9.99 -11.65
CA PRO A 59 -13.14 -10.91 -10.52
C PRO A 59 -14.13 -12.07 -10.61
N ALA A 60 -15.37 -11.81 -11.09
CA ALA A 60 -16.39 -12.85 -11.25
C ALA A 60 -15.94 -13.95 -12.22
N LEU A 61 -15.25 -13.58 -13.31
CA LEU A 61 -14.66 -14.54 -14.25
C LEU A 61 -13.54 -15.39 -13.63
N CYS A 62 -12.81 -14.83 -12.67
CA CYS A 62 -11.70 -15.53 -12.01
C CYS A 62 -12.18 -16.48 -10.91
N GLY A 63 -13.34 -16.21 -10.30
CA GLY A 63 -13.95 -17.05 -9.27
C GLY A 63 -13.15 -17.14 -7.96
N ASP A 64 -12.18 -16.24 -7.72
CA ASP A 64 -11.38 -16.22 -6.50
C ASP A 64 -11.96 -15.24 -5.47
N PRO A 65 -12.42 -15.73 -4.29
CA PRO A 65 -12.90 -14.87 -3.23
C PRO A 65 -11.87 -13.84 -2.73
N SER A 66 -10.57 -14.05 -2.99
CA SER A 66 -9.47 -13.17 -2.57
C SER A 66 -8.91 -12.31 -3.70
N PHE A 67 -9.61 -12.21 -4.83
CA PHE A 67 -9.10 -11.53 -6.02
C PHE A 67 -8.58 -10.12 -5.74
N GLY A 68 -9.36 -9.30 -5.03
CA GLY A 68 -9.00 -7.90 -4.73
C GLY A 68 -7.72 -7.77 -3.89
N LEU A 69 -7.57 -8.62 -2.88
CA LEU A 69 -6.36 -8.70 -2.05
C LEU A 69 -5.16 -9.08 -2.92
N GLY A 70 -5.34 -10.13 -3.72
CA GLY A 70 -4.32 -10.62 -4.63
C GLY A 70 -3.92 -9.58 -5.69
N ALA A 71 -4.87 -8.80 -6.20
CA ALA A 71 -4.60 -7.73 -7.17
C ALA A 71 -3.72 -6.64 -6.55
N ALA A 72 -3.99 -6.25 -5.30
CA ALA A 72 -3.19 -5.26 -4.58
C ALA A 72 -1.74 -5.71 -4.33
N GLU A 73 -1.47 -7.02 -4.25
CA GLU A 73 -0.11 -7.51 -4.10
C GLU A 73 0.80 -7.19 -5.30
N LEU A 74 0.22 -6.99 -6.50
CA LEU A 74 0.97 -6.52 -7.67
C LEU A 74 1.62 -5.16 -7.44
N LEU A 75 1.08 -4.36 -6.51
CA LEU A 75 1.63 -3.05 -6.15
C LEU A 75 2.81 -3.11 -5.18
N ARG A 76 3.07 -4.27 -4.56
CA ARG A 76 4.16 -4.43 -3.59
C ARG A 76 5.51 -4.06 -4.19
N ASP A 77 5.74 -4.49 -5.43
CA ASP A 77 6.98 -4.25 -6.17
C ASP A 77 6.82 -3.17 -7.25
N ALA A 78 5.60 -2.63 -7.43
CA ALA A 78 5.34 -1.58 -8.40
C ALA A 78 5.93 -0.24 -7.89
N PRO A 79 6.61 0.53 -8.77
CA PRO A 79 7.11 1.83 -8.41
C PRO A 79 5.96 2.76 -7.99
N PHE A 80 6.27 3.70 -7.10
CA PHE A 80 5.37 4.80 -6.77
C PHE A 80 5.12 5.63 -8.02
N ASP A 81 3.85 5.97 -8.27
CA ASP A 81 3.53 7.02 -9.21
C ASP A 81 3.79 8.42 -8.60
N VAL A 82 3.50 9.48 -9.35
CA VAL A 82 3.70 10.86 -8.88
C VAL A 82 2.90 11.17 -7.62
N VAL A 83 1.67 10.65 -7.49
CA VAL A 83 0.83 10.89 -6.31
C VAL A 83 1.36 10.10 -5.12
N ASP A 84 1.70 8.83 -5.31
CA ASP A 84 2.35 7.99 -4.31
C ASP A 84 3.65 8.64 -3.81
N TYR A 85 4.46 9.20 -4.72
CA TYR A 85 5.70 9.89 -4.38
C TYR A 85 5.45 11.13 -3.52
N VAL A 86 4.49 11.98 -3.91
CA VAL A 86 4.12 13.17 -3.13
C VAL A 86 3.60 12.77 -1.74
N CYS A 87 2.81 11.71 -1.64
CA CYS A 87 2.35 11.18 -0.36
C CYS A 87 3.52 10.68 0.50
N ALA A 88 4.48 9.97 -0.11
CA ALA A 88 5.65 9.40 0.57
C ALA A 88 6.62 10.46 1.12
N GLN A 89 6.61 11.69 0.59
CA GLN A 89 7.37 12.82 1.16
C GLN A 89 6.76 13.37 2.46
N GLY A 90 5.70 12.75 3.00
CA GLY A 90 5.08 13.15 4.27
C GLY A 90 5.91 12.63 5.45
N PRO A 91 6.28 13.46 6.44
CA PRO A 91 7.05 12.99 7.60
C PRO A 91 6.26 12.05 8.54
N THR A 92 4.93 11.97 8.36
CA THR A 92 4.06 11.08 9.13
C THR A 92 3.05 10.39 8.22
N LEU A 93 2.53 9.22 8.65
CA LEU A 93 1.45 8.52 7.94
C LEU A 93 0.20 9.39 7.77
N ARG A 94 -0.14 10.20 8.78
CA ARG A 94 -1.23 11.18 8.72
C ARG A 94 -1.05 12.14 7.55
N GLN A 95 0.11 12.77 7.44
CA GLN A 95 0.39 13.73 6.37
C GLN A 95 0.45 13.06 4.99
N ALA A 96 0.91 11.81 4.92
CA ALA A 96 0.84 11.04 3.68
C ALA A 96 -0.62 10.81 3.24
N ILE A 97 -1.50 10.43 4.18
CA ILE A 97 -2.93 10.28 3.90
C ILE A 97 -3.57 11.62 3.51
N GLU A 98 -3.31 12.70 4.25
CA GLU A 98 -3.84 14.04 3.96
C GLU A 98 -3.46 14.52 2.55
N ARG A 99 -2.24 14.22 2.09
CA ARG A 99 -1.82 14.50 0.71
C ARG A 99 -2.62 13.69 -0.30
N MET A 100 -2.84 12.40 -0.06
CA MET A 100 -3.70 11.61 -0.94
C MET A 100 -5.13 12.13 -0.96
N LEU A 101 -5.70 12.54 0.19
CA LEU A 101 -7.04 13.15 0.23
C LEU A 101 -7.12 14.40 -0.65
N ARG A 102 -6.04 15.19 -0.69
CA ARG A 102 -5.94 16.36 -1.57
C ARG A 102 -5.87 15.99 -3.06
N TYR A 103 -5.21 14.88 -3.39
CA TYR A 103 -4.94 14.47 -4.78
C TYR A 103 -5.85 13.33 -5.30
N GLN A 104 -6.80 12.85 -4.50
CA GLN A 104 -7.66 11.71 -4.84
C GLN A 104 -8.40 11.86 -6.18
N ARG A 105 -8.78 13.09 -6.56
CA ARG A 105 -9.45 13.37 -7.85
C ARG A 105 -8.58 13.04 -9.07
N LEU A 106 -7.25 13.06 -8.91
CA LEU A 106 -6.32 12.58 -9.94
C LEU A 106 -6.47 11.07 -10.19
N HIS A 107 -6.95 10.31 -9.20
CA HIS A 107 -7.25 8.89 -9.36
C HIS A 107 -8.67 8.67 -9.87
N HIS A 108 -9.68 9.36 -9.31
CA HIS A 108 -11.07 9.12 -9.67
C HIS A 108 -11.96 10.29 -9.23
N ASP A 109 -12.75 10.82 -10.18
CA ASP A 109 -13.62 11.97 -9.94
C ASP A 109 -14.74 11.69 -8.93
N ASP A 110 -15.26 10.45 -8.90
CA ASP A 110 -16.33 10.00 -8.02
C ASP A 110 -15.88 9.23 -6.78
N ALA A 111 -14.57 8.99 -6.62
CA ALA A 111 -14.05 8.47 -5.37
C ALA A 111 -13.95 9.59 -4.33
N GLU A 112 -14.57 9.36 -3.19
CA GLU A 112 -14.52 10.23 -2.03
C GLU A 112 -13.92 9.47 -0.86
N LEU A 113 -12.66 9.78 -0.60
CA LEU A 113 -11.88 9.34 0.53
C LEU A 113 -11.96 10.40 1.63
N THR A 114 -12.24 9.97 2.85
CA THR A 114 -12.28 10.82 4.05
C THR A 114 -11.51 10.17 5.19
N LEU A 115 -10.83 10.99 5.99
CA LEU A 115 -10.12 10.57 7.20
C LEU A 115 -10.77 11.27 8.39
N THR A 116 -11.23 10.48 9.36
CA THR A 116 -11.65 11.00 10.67
C THR A 116 -10.76 10.43 11.75
N ILE A 117 -10.36 11.28 12.70
CA ILE A 117 -9.52 10.88 13.83
C ILE A 117 -10.18 11.36 15.11
N ALA A 118 -10.61 10.41 15.93
CA ALA A 118 -11.30 10.64 17.19
C ALA A 118 -11.04 9.45 18.13
N ASP A 119 -11.00 9.69 19.43
CA ASP A 119 -10.91 8.65 20.47
C ASP A 119 -9.73 7.67 20.30
N GLY A 120 -8.60 8.16 19.77
CA GLY A 120 -7.43 7.33 19.50
C GLY A 120 -7.55 6.43 18.26
N GLU A 121 -8.64 6.52 17.50
CA GLU A 121 -8.87 5.77 16.27
C GLU A 121 -8.76 6.67 15.03
N ALA A 122 -8.17 6.14 13.97
CA ALA A 122 -8.18 6.75 12.64
C ALA A 122 -9.03 5.91 11.70
N ARG A 123 -10.07 6.51 11.10
CA ARG A 123 -10.98 5.86 10.16
C ARG A 123 -10.82 6.48 8.77
N LEU A 124 -10.41 5.65 7.82
CA LEU A 124 -10.34 5.98 6.42
C LEU A 124 -11.58 5.39 5.72
N ARG A 125 -12.42 6.23 5.13
CA ARG A 125 -13.66 5.81 4.45
C ARG A 125 -13.60 6.17 2.98
N LEU A 126 -13.79 5.17 2.12
CA LEU A 126 -13.99 5.32 0.69
C LEU A 126 -15.48 5.24 0.36
N ARG A 127 -15.97 6.20 -0.41
CA ARG A 127 -17.30 6.17 -1.04
C ARG A 127 -17.14 6.39 -2.53
N LEU A 128 -17.82 5.59 -3.35
CA LEU A 128 -17.95 5.85 -4.78
C LEU A 128 -19.31 6.51 -5.03
N ARG A 129 -19.31 7.76 -5.50
CA ARG A 129 -20.54 8.50 -5.81
C ARG A 129 -21.32 7.76 -6.90
N GLY A 130 -22.65 7.87 -6.84
CA GLY A 130 -23.54 7.17 -7.78
C GLY A 130 -23.67 5.66 -7.53
N THR A 131 -23.05 5.11 -6.49
CA THR A 131 -23.19 3.69 -6.11
C THR A 131 -23.68 3.53 -4.67
N ALA A 132 -24.50 2.52 -4.42
CA ALA A 132 -24.91 2.17 -3.06
C ALA A 132 -23.76 1.52 -2.26
N CYS A 133 -22.96 0.70 -2.94
CA CYS A 133 -21.74 0.08 -2.42
C CYS A 133 -20.70 -0.01 -3.54
N ALA A 134 -19.43 0.19 -3.20
CA ALA A 134 -18.34 -0.05 -4.13
C ALA A 134 -18.17 -1.56 -4.38
N PRO A 135 -17.71 -1.99 -5.57
CA PRO A 135 -17.44 -3.40 -5.83
C PRO A 135 -16.56 -4.01 -4.75
N ARG A 136 -16.92 -5.20 -4.24
CA ARG A 136 -16.25 -5.82 -3.09
C ARG A 136 -14.75 -5.94 -3.31
N HIS A 137 -14.34 -6.49 -4.45
CA HIS A 137 -12.92 -6.70 -4.75
C HIS A 137 -12.15 -5.41 -4.98
N PHE A 138 -12.81 -4.34 -5.44
CA PHE A 138 -12.19 -3.02 -5.47
C PHE A 138 -11.97 -2.48 -4.05
N SER A 139 -12.94 -2.66 -3.16
CA SER A 139 -12.83 -2.24 -1.75
C SER A 139 -11.68 -2.96 -1.04
N GLU A 140 -11.56 -4.27 -1.25
CA GLU A 140 -10.44 -5.10 -0.76
C GLU A 140 -9.09 -4.63 -1.33
N TYR A 141 -9.05 -4.34 -2.63
CA TYR A 141 -7.87 -3.81 -3.30
C TYR A 141 -7.43 -2.47 -2.70
N VAL A 142 -8.36 -1.55 -2.47
CA VAL A 142 -8.06 -0.22 -1.91
C VAL A 142 -7.53 -0.34 -0.48
N VAL A 143 -8.23 -1.07 0.40
CA VAL A 143 -7.79 -1.28 1.79
C VAL A 143 -6.40 -1.91 1.83
N THR A 144 -6.16 -2.92 1.01
CA THR A 144 -4.86 -3.60 0.94
C THR A 144 -3.76 -2.69 0.42
N THR A 145 -4.05 -1.89 -0.60
CA THR A 145 -3.11 -0.89 -1.14
C THR A 145 -2.70 0.10 -0.06
N TRP A 146 -3.67 0.65 0.67
CA TRP A 146 -3.42 1.54 1.80
C TRP A 146 -2.56 0.90 2.87
N PHE A 147 -2.87 -0.34 3.24
CA PHE A 147 -2.08 -1.09 4.21
C PHE A 147 -0.63 -1.30 3.74
N LEU A 148 -0.43 -1.75 2.50
CA LEU A 148 0.90 -1.99 1.93
C LEU A 148 1.73 -0.69 1.84
N ARG A 149 1.12 0.42 1.43
CA ARG A 149 1.79 1.73 1.35
C ARG A 149 2.09 2.28 2.75
N ALA A 150 1.16 2.19 3.69
CA ALA A 150 1.41 2.61 5.08
C ALA A 150 2.56 1.80 5.72
N ARG A 151 2.58 0.49 5.49
CA ARG A 151 3.68 -0.40 5.91
C ARG A 151 5.03 0.00 5.33
N ALA A 152 5.07 0.39 4.05
CA ALA A 152 6.30 0.85 3.41
C ALA A 152 6.81 2.18 4.01
N LEU A 153 5.90 3.09 4.38
CA LEU A 153 6.25 4.39 4.96
C LEU A 153 6.70 4.31 6.43
N VAL A 154 6.07 3.45 7.23
CA VAL A 154 6.42 3.27 8.65
C VAL A 154 7.65 2.37 8.83
N GLY A 155 8.04 1.61 7.79
CA GLY A 155 9.08 0.59 7.85
C GLY A 155 8.60 -0.67 8.58
N PRO A 156 9.46 -1.71 8.67
CA PRO A 156 9.13 -2.88 9.47
C PRO A 156 8.90 -2.42 10.92
N THR A 157 7.71 -2.70 11.45
CA THR A 157 7.44 -2.63 12.88
C THR A 157 8.46 -3.52 13.59
N SER A 158 9.56 -2.94 14.07
CA SER A 158 10.30 -3.59 15.13
C SER A 158 9.30 -3.72 16.28
N ARG A 159 9.10 -4.96 16.72
CA ARG A 159 8.31 -5.25 17.92
C ARG A 159 9.00 -4.51 19.06
N ARG A 160 8.56 -3.30 19.40
CA ARG A 160 8.96 -2.65 20.65
C ARG A 160 8.30 -3.42 21.78
N GLY A 161 8.99 -4.47 22.21
CA GLY A 161 8.71 -5.28 23.39
C GLY A 161 9.93 -6.18 23.58
N ALA A 162 10.71 -6.13 24.65
CA ALA A 162 10.48 -5.56 25.97
C ALA A 162 11.73 -4.76 26.40
N SER A 163 11.54 -3.82 27.33
CA SER A 163 12.59 -3.32 28.19
C SER A 163 13.25 -4.50 28.92
N GLY A 164 14.28 -5.08 28.31
CA GLY A 164 15.28 -5.84 29.05
C GLY A 164 16.11 -4.84 29.82
N SER A 165 15.80 -4.65 31.10
CA SER A 165 16.69 -4.00 32.04
C SER A 165 17.99 -4.80 32.08
N SER A 166 18.99 -4.36 31.30
CA SER A 166 20.35 -4.84 31.48
C SER A 166 20.88 -4.22 32.77
N THR A 167 20.71 -4.93 33.89
CA THR A 167 21.53 -4.70 35.07
C THR A 167 22.97 -4.95 34.68
N GLY A 168 23.73 -3.87 34.54
CA GLY A 168 25.15 -3.92 34.22
C GLY A 168 25.90 -4.74 35.26
N ARG A 169 26.32 -5.94 34.88
CA ARG A 169 27.31 -6.71 35.64
C ARG A 169 28.69 -6.21 35.19
N ARG A 170 29.32 -5.38 36.02
CA ARG A 170 30.73 -4.99 35.91
C ARG A 170 31.60 -6.26 35.87
N PRO A 171 32.48 -6.46 34.87
CA PRO A 171 33.58 -7.40 35.02
C PRO A 171 34.66 -6.73 35.89
N THR A 172 34.90 -7.30 37.07
CA THR A 172 36.08 -7.01 37.88
C THR A 172 37.26 -7.82 37.33
N SER A 173 38.22 -7.16 36.67
CA SER A 173 39.54 -7.73 36.41
C SER A 173 40.57 -7.03 37.31
N SER A 174 41.12 -7.78 38.26
CA SER A 174 42.22 -7.36 39.13
C SER A 174 43.58 -7.64 38.48
N ARG A 175 44.28 -6.54 38.16
CA ARG A 175 45.69 -6.20 38.46
C ARG A 175 46.82 -7.23 38.22
N THR A 176 47.80 -6.83 37.39
CA THR A 176 49.24 -6.65 37.68
C THR A 176 49.93 -5.99 36.45
N ALA A 177 50.35 -4.72 36.53
CA ALA A 177 51.69 -4.22 36.89
C ALA A 177 52.77 -4.43 35.80
N GLY A 178 53.28 -3.34 35.21
CA GLY A 178 54.44 -3.38 34.29
C GLY A 178 54.70 -2.13 33.45
N SER A 179 55.26 -1.08 34.10
CA SER A 179 56.30 -0.17 33.60
C SER A 179 56.18 0.67 32.30
N SER A 180 56.22 1.99 32.53
CA SER A 180 57.08 3.04 31.91
C SER A 180 56.78 3.68 30.55
N ALA A 181 56.94 5.02 30.60
CA ALA A 181 57.39 5.97 29.56
C ALA A 181 56.33 6.75 28.75
N ARG A 182 56.18 8.03 29.12
CA ARG A 182 55.80 9.18 28.28
C ARG A 182 57.07 9.66 27.51
N PRO A 183 57.00 10.39 26.38
CA PRO A 183 56.23 11.65 26.28
C PRO A 183 55.55 11.95 24.92
N SER A 184 54.67 12.96 24.95
CA SER A 184 54.12 13.67 23.78
C SER A 184 55.17 14.63 23.17
N PRO A 185 54.98 15.08 21.92
CA PRO A 185 54.49 16.45 21.79
C PRO A 185 53.49 16.72 20.64
N SER A 186 52.63 17.70 20.92
CA SER A 186 51.82 18.61 20.09
C SER A 186 51.81 18.51 18.55
N ALA A 187 50.61 18.65 17.95
CA ALA A 187 50.26 19.85 17.15
C ALA A 187 48.77 19.86 16.68
N ARG A 188 48.07 20.95 17.05
CA ARG A 188 47.04 21.73 16.32
C ARG A 188 45.89 21.03 15.56
N SER A 189 44.66 21.29 16.01
CA SER A 189 43.44 21.34 15.18
C SER A 189 43.38 22.63 14.33
N PRO A 190 42.66 22.61 13.21
CA PRO A 190 41.35 23.25 13.21
C PRO A 190 40.22 22.39 12.60
N ALA A 191 39.00 22.78 12.96
CA ALA A 191 37.73 22.15 12.67
C ALA A 191 37.36 22.06 11.18
N ALA A 192 36.70 20.96 10.78
CA ALA A 192 35.52 20.96 9.93
C ALA A 192 34.90 19.55 9.88
N SER A 193 33.57 19.53 9.93
CA SER A 193 32.68 18.40 10.14
C SER A 193 32.58 17.41 8.97
N THR A 194 32.78 16.15 9.30
CA THR A 194 31.92 14.97 9.04
C THR A 194 31.23 14.76 7.68
N SER A 195 31.58 13.62 7.07
CA SER A 195 30.79 12.67 6.25
C SER A 195 30.75 12.81 4.72
N ALA A 196 31.51 11.92 4.08
CA ALA A 196 31.28 11.34 2.75
C ALA A 196 30.64 9.93 2.90
N PRO A 197 30.35 9.19 1.81
CA PRO A 197 29.28 9.38 0.84
C PRO A 197 28.23 8.23 0.86
N ARG A 198 27.17 8.42 0.07
CA ARG A 198 26.01 7.51 -0.09
C ARG A 198 26.42 6.10 -0.52
N CYS A 199 25.91 5.10 0.21
CA CYS A 199 26.04 3.69 -0.12
C CYS A 199 25.09 3.34 -1.28
N SER A 200 25.68 3.01 -2.44
CA SER A 200 25.00 2.42 -3.59
C SER A 200 24.64 0.96 -3.28
N THR A 201 23.35 0.63 -3.16
CA THR A 201 22.93 -0.76 -3.03
C THR A 201 22.84 -1.44 -4.40
N ARG A 202 23.85 -2.29 -4.64
CA ARG A 202 23.92 -3.32 -5.68
C ARG A 202 22.70 -4.24 -5.58
N ARG A 203 21.91 -4.33 -6.66
CA ARG A 203 20.76 -5.25 -6.77
C ARG A 203 21.29 -6.67 -7.03
N SER A 204 21.14 -7.58 -6.07
CA SER A 204 21.30 -9.02 -6.30
C SER A 204 19.93 -9.65 -6.54
N ALA A 205 19.76 -10.26 -7.72
CA ALA A 205 18.61 -11.10 -8.05
C ALA A 205 18.64 -12.40 -7.22
N GLY A 206 17.50 -12.79 -6.66
CA GLY A 206 17.27 -14.01 -5.87
C GLY A 206 15.78 -14.38 -5.88
N PRO A 207 15.40 -15.65 -5.64
CA PRO A 207 14.61 -16.43 -6.58
C PRO A 207 13.09 -16.15 -6.53
N THR A 208 12.47 -16.24 -7.70
CA THR A 208 11.02 -16.27 -7.93
C THR A 208 10.34 -17.28 -7.01
N ARG A 209 9.57 -16.80 -6.03
CA ARG A 209 8.75 -17.65 -5.17
C ARG A 209 7.58 -18.22 -5.99
N ARG A 210 7.64 -19.52 -6.24
CA ARG A 210 6.59 -20.33 -6.85
C ARG A 210 5.43 -20.47 -5.83
N TRP A 211 4.24 -20.02 -6.21
CA TRP A 211 3.04 -20.12 -5.37
C TRP A 211 2.60 -21.58 -5.24
N ARG A 212 2.61 -22.13 -4.02
CA ARG A 212 1.85 -23.35 -3.70
C ARG A 212 0.46 -22.94 -3.23
N ARG A 213 -0.58 -23.45 -3.91
CA ARG A 213 -1.96 -23.45 -3.40
C ARG A 213 -1.98 -24.23 -2.08
N CYS A 214 -2.40 -23.60 -0.98
CA CYS A 214 -2.96 -24.33 0.15
C CYS A 214 -4.47 -24.48 -0.11
N SER A 215 -4.86 -25.67 -0.55
CA SER A 215 -6.25 -26.10 -0.65
C SER A 215 -6.65 -26.82 0.65
N SER A 216 -7.40 -26.13 1.52
CA SER A 216 -8.49 -26.68 2.35
C SER A 216 -8.77 -25.78 3.56
N ALA A 217 -9.79 -24.92 3.44
CA ALA A 217 -10.59 -24.46 4.58
C ALA A 217 -11.90 -23.89 4.04
N THR A 218 -13.01 -24.54 4.40
CA THR A 218 -14.39 -24.13 4.16
C THR A 218 -14.64 -22.73 4.75
N PRO A 219 -15.23 -21.77 4.02
CA PRO A 219 -15.59 -20.48 4.59
C PRO A 219 -17.05 -20.52 5.06
N THR A 220 -17.28 -20.92 6.31
CA THR A 220 -18.55 -20.66 6.97
C THR A 220 -18.48 -19.28 7.64
N SER A 221 -19.29 -18.35 7.11
CA SER A 221 -19.90 -17.19 7.78
C SER A 221 -19.05 -16.37 8.76
N CYS A 222 -18.66 -15.15 8.38
CA CYS A 222 -18.55 -14.02 9.32
C CYS A 222 -18.30 -12.69 8.58
N TRP A 223 -19.32 -12.15 7.90
CA TRP A 223 -19.43 -10.70 7.64
C TRP A 223 -20.91 -10.33 7.69
N PRO A 224 -21.36 -9.41 8.57
CA PRO A 224 -22.76 -9.02 8.60
C PRO A 224 -23.08 -8.18 7.36
N ALA A 225 -24.14 -8.59 6.66
CA ALA A 225 -24.74 -7.86 5.56
C ALA A 225 -25.11 -6.43 6.00
N CYS A 226 -24.80 -5.45 5.16
CA CYS A 226 -25.38 -4.11 5.23
C CYS A 226 -26.91 -4.22 5.19
N ARG A 227 -27.58 -3.99 6.32
CA ARG A 227 -29.03 -3.71 6.35
C ARG A 227 -29.24 -2.19 6.28
N PRO A 228 -30.12 -1.68 5.41
CA PRO A 228 -30.50 -0.28 5.46
C PRO A 228 -31.41 -0.06 6.69
N ALA A 229 -30.96 0.77 7.63
CA ALA A 229 -31.80 1.23 8.73
C ALA A 229 -32.83 2.21 8.18
N THR A 230 -34.09 1.78 8.11
CA THR A 230 -35.24 2.65 7.84
C THR A 230 -36.16 2.59 9.06
N THR A 231 -36.12 3.61 9.90
CA THR A 231 -37.20 3.93 10.82
C THR A 231 -37.32 5.45 10.88
N TRP A 232 -38.40 5.96 10.30
CA TRP A 232 -38.96 7.26 10.68
C TRP A 232 -40.28 6.95 11.39
N SER A 233 -40.40 7.41 12.63
CA SER A 233 -41.65 7.47 13.38
C SER A 233 -42.14 8.90 13.29
N SER A 234 -43.31 9.10 12.69
CA SER A 234 -44.05 10.37 12.76
C SER A 234 -45.11 10.25 13.86
N ALA A 235 -45.03 11.18 14.82
CA ALA A 235 -46.19 11.63 15.59
C ALA A 235 -47.04 12.56 14.72
#